data_AF-A0AAU2JJH9-F1
#
_entry.id   AF-A0AAU2JJH9-F1
#
_cell.length_a   1.000
_cell.length_b   1.000
_cell.length_c   1.000
_cell.angle_alpha   90.00
_cell.angle_beta   90.00
_cell.angle_gamma   90.00
#
_symmetry.space_group_name_H-M   'P 1'
#
loop_
_entity.id
_entity.type
_entity.pdbx_description
1 polymer ?
#
loop_
_entity_poly.entity_id
_entity_poly.type
_entity_poly.pdbx_seq_one_letter_code
_entity_poly.pdbx_strand_id
1 'polypeptide(L)'
;MTTHLPTCACCGDALADERRIDFGFNLPDAALGVPEETVHRLGVRALLRVDGVGCFIRCLLAVRLTQDTELVLGAWVEVDEATLLRAHELWERPGYADLSIEGTFANRIQPWGDDLLGAEVTAKVADPEELPCVVEVRHPVAAGVLTRTWDRDHVLSRFPFPLPVDVRTDLGDHWSVLRTSGLTASFADGTDHFAAADRSAAVSLTRDDVPGRAPADFLDVLLSGAPDTRPAQRLREPLGEGVRYAFWLTPQDHGRPRHEFYGMVVVAPGTAAGIFCTYEDPADLAWAQRIWRSLDRVVNDAAR
;
A
#
# COMPACT_ATOMS: atom_id res chain seq x y z
N MET A 1 20.01 1.82 19.32
CA MET A 1 18.67 2.17 18.81
C MET A 1 18.89 3.08 17.61
N THR A 2 19.08 2.49 16.43
CA THR A 2 19.24 3.24 15.19
C THR A 2 17.83 3.44 14.66
N THR A 3 17.26 4.61 14.89
CA THR A 3 16.02 5.04 14.25
C THR A 3 16.30 5.06 12.75
N HIS A 4 15.82 4.05 12.02
CA HIS A 4 15.75 4.12 10.57
C HIS A 4 14.75 5.23 10.24
N LEU A 5 15.28 6.40 9.86
CA LEU A 5 14.45 7.45 9.28
C LEU A 5 13.80 6.86 8.03
N PRO A 6 12.48 6.96 7.89
CA PRO A 6 11.81 6.47 6.70
C PRO A 6 12.34 7.22 5.48
N THR A 7 12.63 6.51 4.40
CA THR A 7 13.16 7.09 3.16
C THR A 7 12.08 7.18 2.09
N CYS A 8 12.14 8.24 1.29
CA CYS A 8 11.22 8.48 0.18
C CYS A 8 11.37 7.38 -0.88
N ALA A 9 10.24 6.79 -1.30
CA ALA A 9 10.25 5.74 -2.33
C ALA A 9 10.61 6.26 -3.74
N CYS A 10 10.57 7.58 -3.97
CA CYS A 10 10.90 8.19 -5.26
C CYS A 10 12.40 8.50 -5.43
N CYS A 11 13.11 8.88 -4.36
CA CYS A 11 14.50 9.34 -4.45
C CYS A 11 15.46 8.71 -3.42
N GLY A 12 14.94 8.05 -2.38
CA GLY A 12 15.75 7.41 -1.33
C GLY A 12 16.20 8.35 -0.20
N ASP A 13 15.85 9.63 -0.25
CA ASP A 13 16.19 10.60 0.80
C ASP A 13 15.38 10.38 2.08
N ALA A 14 15.94 10.78 3.23
CA ALA A 14 15.24 10.71 4.51
C ALA A 14 14.02 11.66 4.51
N LEU A 15 12.85 11.14 4.87
CA LEU A 15 11.65 11.95 5.05
C LEU A 15 11.89 12.92 6.21
N ALA A 16 11.81 14.22 5.91
CA ALA A 16 12.01 15.29 6.89
C ALA A 16 10.84 15.44 7.87
N ASP A 17 9.66 14.92 7.48
CA ASP A 17 8.43 14.91 8.28
C ASP A 17 7.82 13.50 8.26
N GLU A 18 7.76 12.85 9.42
CA GLU A 18 7.14 11.53 9.57
C GLU A 18 5.64 11.53 9.24
N ARG A 19 5.01 12.72 9.19
CA ARG A 19 3.60 12.90 8.85
C ARG A 19 3.35 13.09 7.36
N ARG A 20 4.38 13.28 6.55
CA ARG A 20 4.28 13.40 5.09
C ARG A 20 4.82 12.14 4.43
N ILE A 21 3.99 11.54 3.58
CA ILE A 21 4.36 10.38 2.78
C ILE A 21 4.34 10.81 1.31
N ASP A 22 5.52 10.88 0.69
CA ASP A 22 5.65 11.16 -0.74
C ASP A 22 5.68 9.85 -1.54
N PHE A 23 4.76 9.74 -2.49
CA PHE A 23 4.69 8.63 -3.42
C PHE A 23 4.56 9.15 -4.85
N GLY A 24 5.24 8.53 -5.80
CA GLY A 24 5.28 9.03 -7.17
C GLY A 24 5.07 7.94 -8.20
N PHE A 25 4.15 8.17 -9.14
CA PHE A 25 3.97 7.30 -10.31
C PHE A 25 5.14 7.48 -11.28
N ASN A 26 5.76 6.38 -11.69
CA ASN A 26 6.92 6.42 -12.58
C ASN A 26 6.56 6.90 -14.00
N LEU A 27 5.37 6.53 -14.47
CA LEU A 27 4.84 6.83 -15.80
C LEU A 27 3.32 7.07 -15.71
N PRO A 28 2.72 7.79 -16.68
CA PRO A 28 1.27 7.76 -16.88
C PRO A 28 0.83 6.35 -17.31
N ASP A 29 -0.41 5.97 -16.99
CA ASP A 29 -0.91 4.61 -17.23
C ASP A 29 -0.87 4.26 -18.72
N ALA A 30 -1.16 5.22 -19.60
CA ALA A 30 -1.12 5.05 -21.07
C ALA A 30 0.29 4.80 -21.63
N ALA A 31 1.35 5.11 -20.87
CA ALA A 31 2.73 4.85 -21.26
C ALA A 31 3.27 3.54 -20.66
N LEU A 32 2.48 2.77 -19.92
CA LEU A 32 2.91 1.48 -19.41
C LEU A 32 2.99 0.46 -20.55
N GLY A 33 4.17 -0.15 -20.72
CA GLY A 33 4.39 -1.19 -21.73
C GLY A 33 4.63 -0.69 -23.16
N VAL A 34 4.68 0.64 -23.37
CA VAL A 34 5.13 1.20 -24.65
C VAL A 34 6.66 1.02 -24.80
N PRO A 35 7.18 0.91 -26.03
CA PRO A 35 8.63 0.79 -26.25
C PRO A 35 9.38 2.00 -25.72
N GLU A 36 10.53 1.79 -25.06
CA GLU A 36 11.28 2.86 -24.39
C GLU A 36 11.72 3.96 -25.37
N GLU A 37 12.01 3.60 -26.63
CA GLU A 37 12.37 4.53 -27.70
C GLU A 37 11.27 5.53 -28.08
N THR A 38 10.02 5.26 -27.69
CA THR A 38 8.87 6.16 -27.91
C THR A 38 8.67 7.15 -26.77
N VAL A 39 9.41 6.99 -25.66
CA VAL A 39 9.25 7.76 -24.42
C VAL A 39 10.34 8.82 -24.32
N HIS A 40 9.95 10.08 -24.50
CA HIS A 40 10.85 11.23 -24.55
C HIS A 40 10.73 12.07 -23.27
N ARG A 41 11.80 12.13 -22.47
CA ARG A 41 11.89 13.02 -21.30
C ARG A 41 12.53 14.35 -21.70
N LEU A 42 11.83 15.46 -21.51
CA LEU A 42 12.27 16.79 -21.99
C LEU A 42 13.19 17.50 -20.99
N GLY A 43 14.36 16.90 -20.72
CA GLY A 43 15.40 17.46 -19.83
C GLY A 43 15.07 17.38 -18.33
N VAL A 44 13.80 17.56 -17.97
CA VAL A 44 13.28 17.45 -16.61
C VAL A 44 12.47 16.15 -16.48
N ARG A 45 12.68 15.41 -15.38
CA ARG A 45 11.94 14.15 -15.10
C ARG A 45 10.43 14.31 -14.99
N ALA A 46 9.94 15.55 -14.82
CA ALA A 46 8.52 15.88 -14.71
C ALA A 46 7.85 16.15 -16.06
N LEU A 47 8.59 16.18 -17.17
CA LEU A 47 8.07 16.48 -18.50
C LEU A 47 8.27 15.27 -19.42
N LEU A 48 7.17 14.76 -19.94
CA LEU A 48 7.15 13.53 -20.72
C LEU A 48 6.35 13.71 -22.00
N ARG A 49 6.90 13.28 -23.12
CA ARG A 49 6.18 13.08 -24.38
C ARG A 49 6.29 11.61 -24.76
N VAL A 50 5.19 11.02 -25.19
CA VAL A 50 5.15 9.63 -25.66
C VAL A 50 4.55 9.61 -27.05
N ASP A 51 5.32 9.16 -28.03
CA ASP A 51 4.91 9.19 -29.44
C ASP A 51 3.65 8.35 -29.66
N GLY A 52 2.64 8.93 -30.32
CA GLY A 52 1.35 8.29 -30.57
C GLY A 52 0.45 8.15 -29.33
N VAL A 53 0.88 8.63 -28.15
CA VAL A 53 0.11 8.55 -26.91
C VAL A 53 -0.27 9.95 -26.40
N GLY A 54 0.70 10.83 -26.14
CA GLY A 54 0.39 12.16 -25.61
C GLY A 54 1.56 12.89 -24.94
N CYS A 55 1.24 14.03 -24.34
CA CYS A 55 2.15 14.87 -23.57
C CYS A 55 1.71 14.91 -22.11
N PHE A 56 2.65 14.81 -21.18
CA PHE A 56 2.34 14.69 -19.75
C PHE A 56 3.28 15.53 -18.90
N ILE A 57 2.71 16.17 -17.88
CA ILE A 57 3.44 16.89 -16.86
C ILE A 57 3.13 16.28 -15.49
N ARG A 58 4.18 15.98 -14.72
CA ARG A 58 4.04 15.47 -13.36
C ARG A 58 3.69 16.60 -12.39
N CYS A 59 2.60 16.43 -11.67
CA CYS A 59 2.08 17.37 -10.68
C CYS A 59 1.93 16.68 -9.32
N LEU A 60 1.93 17.45 -8.23
CA LEU A 60 1.68 16.96 -6.87
C LEU A 60 0.19 16.99 -6.56
N LEU A 61 -0.33 15.88 -6.08
CA LEU A 61 -1.67 15.78 -5.52
C LEU A 61 -1.54 15.52 -4.01
N ALA A 62 -1.79 16.55 -3.21
CA ALA A 62 -1.79 16.44 -1.76
C ALA A 62 -3.15 15.93 -1.26
N VAL A 63 -3.13 14.86 -0.47
CA VAL A 63 -4.31 14.22 0.11
C VAL A 63 -4.20 14.21 1.62
N ARG A 64 -5.18 14.81 2.29
CA ARG A 64 -5.28 14.82 3.75
C ARG A 64 -5.83 13.49 4.24
N LEU A 65 -5.11 12.84 5.14
CA LEU A 65 -5.51 11.58 5.77
C LEU A 65 -5.81 11.78 7.26
N THR A 66 -6.53 10.82 7.86
CA THR A 66 -6.70 10.75 9.32
C THR A 66 -5.34 10.59 10.02
N GLN A 67 -5.31 10.82 11.34
CA GLN A 67 -4.08 10.78 12.14
C GLN A 67 -3.04 11.85 11.73
N ASP A 68 -3.51 13.02 11.29
CA ASP A 68 -2.67 14.16 10.86
C ASP A 68 -1.58 13.78 9.85
N THR A 69 -1.86 12.81 8.99
CA THR A 69 -0.95 12.34 7.93
C THR A 69 -1.33 13.00 6.60
N GLU A 70 -0.34 13.41 5.82
CA GLU A 70 -0.49 13.88 4.46
C GLU A 70 0.17 12.91 3.48
N LEU A 71 -0.57 12.51 2.45
CA LEU A 71 -0.04 11.74 1.32
C LEU A 71 0.11 12.69 0.13
N VAL A 72 1.34 12.83 -0.37
CA VAL A 72 1.64 13.65 -1.54
C VAL A 72 1.97 12.74 -2.72
N LEU A 73 1.12 12.79 -3.74
CA LEU A 73 1.19 11.93 -4.90
C LEU A 73 1.78 12.69 -6.10
N GLY A 74 2.94 12.27 -6.60
CA GLY A 74 3.47 12.71 -7.89
C GLY A 74 2.73 11.99 -9.03
N ALA A 75 1.63 12.58 -9.49
CA ALA A 75 0.75 12.05 -10.53
C ALA A 75 0.96 12.74 -11.88
N TRP A 76 0.73 12.04 -12.97
CA TRP A 76 0.84 12.58 -14.31
C TRP A 76 -0.47 13.24 -14.74
N VAL A 77 -0.36 14.42 -15.34
CA VAL A 77 -1.46 15.16 -15.98
C VAL A 77 -1.18 15.18 -17.47
N GLU A 78 -2.11 14.68 -18.27
CA GLU A 78 -2.10 14.79 -19.72
C GLU A 78 -2.43 16.23 -20.14
N VAL A 79 -1.63 16.77 -21.05
CA VAL A 79 -1.71 18.15 -21.54
C VAL A 79 -1.52 18.17 -23.05
N ASP A 80 -1.83 19.29 -23.69
CA ASP A 80 -1.44 19.51 -25.08
C ASP A 80 0.07 19.77 -25.24
N GLU A 81 0.57 19.59 -26.46
CA GLU A 81 2.01 19.78 -26.77
C GLU A 81 2.46 21.22 -26.53
N ALA A 82 1.59 22.21 -26.79
CA ALA A 82 1.91 23.62 -26.55
C ALA A 82 2.17 23.92 -25.07
N THR A 83 1.36 23.33 -24.18
CA THR A 83 1.50 23.43 -22.73
C THR A 83 2.78 22.74 -22.25
N LEU A 84 3.09 21.55 -22.78
CA LEU A 84 4.32 20.84 -22.47
C LEU A 84 5.57 21.65 -22.86
N LEU A 85 5.59 22.22 -24.07
CA LEU A 85 6.70 23.04 -24.56
C LEU A 85 6.83 24.33 -23.74
N ARG A 86 5.73 25.00 -23.42
CA ARG A 86 5.73 26.18 -22.55
C ARG A 86 6.28 25.84 -21.16
N ALA A 87 5.88 24.72 -20.58
CA ALA A 87 6.40 24.27 -19.30
C ALA A 87 7.91 24.01 -19.39
N HIS A 88 8.38 23.33 -20.43
CA HIS A 88 9.81 23.10 -20.68
C HIS A 88 10.62 24.41 -20.77
N GLU A 89 10.10 25.43 -21.47
CA GLU A 89 10.76 26.73 -21.60
C GLU A 89 10.85 27.50 -20.28
N LEU A 90 9.85 27.35 -19.40
CA LEU A 90 9.74 28.08 -18.14
C LEU A 90 10.42 27.38 -16.97
N TRP A 91 10.65 26.06 -17.04
CA TRP A 91 10.98 25.22 -15.88
C TRP A 91 12.18 25.68 -15.05
N GLU A 92 13.24 26.16 -15.71
CA GLU A 92 14.48 26.64 -15.08
C GLU A 92 14.54 28.18 -15.04
N ARG A 93 13.41 28.86 -15.24
CA ARG A 93 13.32 30.32 -15.32
C ARG A 93 12.42 30.86 -14.20
N PRO A 94 12.60 32.13 -13.80
CA PRO A 94 11.73 32.76 -12.79
C PRO A 94 10.23 32.70 -13.13
N GLY A 95 9.88 32.62 -14.42
CA GLY A 95 8.48 32.47 -14.87
C GLY A 95 7.85 31.12 -14.55
N TYR A 96 8.59 30.15 -13.99
CA TYR A 96 8.04 28.90 -13.48
C TYR A 96 7.01 29.13 -12.37
N ALA A 97 7.23 30.11 -11.49
CA ALA A 97 6.33 30.43 -10.38
C ALA A 97 4.90 30.81 -10.86
N ASP A 98 4.78 31.34 -12.08
CA ASP A 98 3.50 31.74 -12.68
C ASP A 98 2.90 30.63 -13.57
N LEU A 99 3.53 29.45 -13.64
CA LEU A 99 3.05 28.34 -14.46
C LEU A 99 1.74 27.78 -13.88
N SER A 100 0.72 27.75 -14.74
CA SER A 100 -0.56 27.11 -14.48
C SER A 100 -0.78 26.05 -15.57
N ILE A 101 -1.10 24.85 -15.14
CA ILE A 101 -1.32 23.69 -16.01
C ILE A 101 -2.80 23.33 -15.93
N GLU A 102 -3.43 23.21 -17.09
CA GLU A 102 -4.76 22.63 -17.23
C GLU A 102 -4.63 21.35 -18.05
N GLY A 103 -5.31 20.30 -17.64
CA GLY A 103 -5.21 18.99 -18.27
C GLY A 103 -6.08 17.96 -17.57
N THR A 104 -5.81 16.67 -17.81
CA THR A 104 -6.55 15.55 -17.20
C THR A 104 -5.60 14.59 -16.50
N PHE A 105 -6.00 14.03 -15.36
CA PHE A 105 -5.19 13.00 -14.70
C PHE A 105 -4.97 11.79 -15.61
N ALA A 106 -3.73 11.32 -15.70
CA ALA A 106 -3.29 10.22 -16.56
C ALA A 106 -2.90 8.96 -15.78
N ASN A 107 -3.13 8.94 -14.46
CA ASN A 107 -2.92 7.77 -13.61
C ASN A 107 -4.24 7.31 -12.98
N ARG A 108 -4.43 6.00 -12.88
CA ARG A 108 -5.44 5.40 -12.02
C ARG A 108 -4.94 5.42 -10.58
N ILE A 109 -5.45 6.35 -9.78
CA ILE A 109 -5.01 6.56 -8.39
C ILE A 109 -6.01 5.92 -7.44
N GLN A 110 -5.63 4.82 -6.80
CA GLN A 110 -6.45 4.17 -5.78
C GLN A 110 -6.49 4.99 -4.47
N PRO A 111 -7.59 4.95 -3.70
CA PRO A 111 -8.81 4.16 -3.90
C PRO A 111 -9.83 4.76 -4.89
N TRP A 112 -9.56 5.95 -5.43
CA TRP A 112 -10.53 6.67 -6.27
C TRP A 112 -10.63 6.10 -7.70
N GLY A 113 -9.57 5.45 -8.18
CA GLY A 113 -9.58 4.69 -9.41
C GLY A 113 -10.02 5.50 -10.63
N ASP A 114 -11.09 5.04 -11.27
CA ASP A 114 -11.62 5.63 -12.50
C ASP A 114 -12.30 6.99 -12.28
N ASP A 115 -12.66 7.35 -11.05
CA ASP A 115 -13.19 8.70 -10.75
C ASP A 115 -12.12 9.80 -10.90
N LEU A 116 -10.84 9.44 -10.70
CA LEU A 116 -9.71 10.36 -10.90
C LEU A 116 -9.12 10.25 -12.31
N LEU A 117 -9.08 9.05 -12.90
CA LEU A 117 -8.51 8.89 -14.23
C LEU A 117 -9.33 9.69 -15.27
N GLY A 118 -8.67 10.58 -16.00
CA GLY A 118 -9.32 11.45 -16.98
C GLY A 118 -10.06 12.64 -16.37
N ALA A 119 -10.06 12.81 -15.04
CA ALA A 119 -10.66 13.99 -14.42
C ALA A 119 -9.87 15.25 -14.78
N GLU A 120 -10.59 16.29 -15.20
CA GLU A 120 -10.01 17.61 -15.49
C GLU A 120 -9.41 18.23 -14.22
N VAL A 121 -8.22 18.81 -14.34
CA VAL A 121 -7.50 19.42 -13.22
C VAL A 121 -6.84 20.73 -13.59
N THR A 122 -6.61 21.54 -12.56
CA THR A 122 -5.70 22.68 -12.63
C THR A 122 -4.60 22.49 -11.60
N ALA A 123 -3.34 22.60 -12.04
CA ALA A 123 -2.17 22.61 -11.17
C ALA A 123 -1.43 23.94 -11.26
N LYS A 124 -0.86 24.40 -10.15
CA LYS A 124 -0.14 25.67 -10.03
C LYS A 124 1.13 25.49 -9.22
N VAL A 125 2.16 26.26 -9.55
CA VAL A 125 3.39 26.31 -8.77
C VAL A 125 3.16 27.15 -7.51
N ALA A 126 3.25 26.51 -6.35
CA ALA A 126 3.17 27.19 -5.05
C ALA A 126 4.56 27.53 -4.51
N ASP A 127 5.53 26.63 -4.73
CA ASP A 127 6.95 26.77 -4.43
C ASP A 127 7.75 26.54 -5.72
N PRO A 128 8.58 27.49 -6.18
CA PRO A 128 9.43 27.33 -7.36
C PRO A 128 10.39 26.16 -7.31
N GLU A 129 10.69 25.62 -6.12
CA GLU A 129 11.56 24.44 -5.93
C GLU A 129 10.77 23.12 -5.94
N GLU A 130 9.44 23.15 -5.96
CA GLU A 130 8.58 21.97 -6.02
C GLU A 130 7.90 21.81 -7.39
N LEU A 131 7.35 20.62 -7.63
CA LEU A 131 6.48 20.37 -8.78
C LEU A 131 5.15 21.14 -8.65
N PRO A 132 4.45 21.44 -9.75
CA PRO A 132 3.16 22.12 -9.68
C PRO A 132 2.15 21.31 -8.87
N CYS A 133 1.44 21.95 -7.94
CA CYS A 133 0.44 21.31 -7.07
C CYS A 133 -0.95 21.40 -7.70
N VAL A 134 -1.69 20.31 -7.71
CA VAL A 134 -3.09 20.27 -8.12
C VAL A 134 -3.92 21.06 -7.10
N VAL A 135 -4.57 22.13 -7.57
CA VAL A 135 -5.38 23.04 -6.75
C VAL A 135 -6.87 22.90 -7.03
N GLU A 136 -7.24 22.32 -8.17
CA GLU A 136 -8.62 22.10 -8.58
C GLU A 136 -8.76 20.76 -9.30
N VAL A 137 -9.84 20.02 -9.02
CA VAL A 137 -10.27 18.83 -9.76
C VAL A 137 -11.74 19.04 -10.16
N ARG A 138 -12.00 19.14 -11.46
CA ARG A 138 -13.33 19.34 -12.04
C ARG A 138 -13.99 17.99 -12.32
N HIS A 139 -14.28 17.27 -11.24
CA HIS A 139 -15.07 16.05 -11.30
C HIS A 139 -16.00 15.98 -10.09
N PRO A 140 -17.32 15.71 -10.26
CA PRO A 140 -18.29 15.80 -9.17
C PRO A 140 -17.95 14.95 -7.94
N VAL A 141 -17.31 13.80 -8.16
CA VAL A 141 -16.90 12.89 -7.08
C VAL A 141 -15.46 13.14 -6.66
N ALA A 142 -14.55 13.31 -7.62
CA ALA A 142 -13.11 13.37 -7.31
C ALA A 142 -12.64 14.71 -6.75
N ALA A 143 -13.42 15.79 -6.86
CA ALA A 143 -13.16 17.04 -6.12
C ALA A 143 -13.05 16.83 -4.59
N GLY A 144 -13.66 15.75 -4.07
CA GLY A 144 -13.53 15.33 -2.68
C GLY A 144 -12.10 15.00 -2.25
N VAL A 145 -11.23 14.61 -3.18
CA VAL A 145 -9.82 14.27 -2.91
C VAL A 145 -9.07 15.41 -2.24
N LEU A 146 -9.21 16.63 -2.75
CA LEU A 146 -8.51 17.81 -2.23
C LEU A 146 -9.15 18.36 -0.96
N THR A 147 -10.46 18.18 -0.81
CA THR A 147 -11.27 18.92 0.16
C THR A 147 -11.60 18.13 1.42
N ARG A 148 -11.57 16.80 1.36
CA ARG A 148 -11.91 15.92 2.49
C ARG A 148 -10.67 15.35 3.17
N THR A 149 -10.85 14.91 4.41
CA THR A 149 -9.91 14.04 5.10
C THR A 149 -10.33 12.58 4.89
N TRP A 150 -9.42 11.75 4.42
CA TRP A 150 -9.66 10.34 4.09
C TRP A 150 -9.13 9.41 5.17
N ASP A 151 -9.72 8.23 5.33
CA ASP A 151 -9.17 7.24 6.24
C ASP A 151 -7.77 6.80 5.78
N ARG A 152 -6.78 7.00 6.66
CA ARG A 152 -5.37 6.75 6.39
C ARG A 152 -5.13 5.33 5.93
N ASP A 153 -5.66 4.35 6.65
CA ASP A 153 -5.38 2.95 6.38
C ASP A 153 -6.10 2.46 5.12
N HIS A 154 -7.34 2.91 4.90
CA HIS A 154 -8.07 2.66 3.67
C HIS A 154 -7.35 3.17 2.42
N VAL A 155 -6.74 4.36 2.48
CA VAL A 155 -5.98 4.92 1.35
C VAL A 155 -4.63 4.23 1.19
N LEU A 156 -3.82 4.19 2.26
CA LEU A 156 -2.44 3.69 2.19
C LEU A 156 -2.35 2.19 1.89
N SER A 157 -3.35 1.40 2.29
CA SER A 157 -3.39 -0.05 2.00
C SER A 157 -3.51 -0.36 0.50
N ARG A 158 -3.94 0.60 -0.33
CA ARG A 158 -4.05 0.42 -1.78
C ARG A 158 -2.74 0.57 -2.54
N PHE A 159 -1.69 1.04 -1.88
CA PHE A 159 -0.37 1.17 -2.47
C PHE A 159 0.41 -0.13 -2.22
N PRO A 160 0.80 -0.88 -3.27
CA PRO A 160 1.47 -2.17 -3.12
C PRO A 160 2.94 -2.02 -2.71
N PHE A 161 3.53 -0.82 -2.79
CA PHE A 161 4.95 -0.59 -2.51
C PHE A 161 5.24 -0.53 -1.00
N PRO A 162 6.51 -0.72 -0.59
CA PRO A 162 6.93 -0.52 0.79
C PRO A 162 6.52 0.86 1.31
N LEU A 163 5.81 0.89 2.44
CA LEU A 163 5.45 2.13 3.11
C LEU A 163 6.36 2.40 4.30
N PRO A 164 6.61 3.69 4.62
CA PRO A 164 7.42 4.08 5.78
C PRO A 164 6.74 3.82 7.13
N VAL A 165 5.47 3.43 7.11
CA VAL A 165 4.61 3.33 8.29
C VAL A 165 3.81 2.04 8.27
N ASP A 166 3.38 1.60 9.46
CA ASP A 166 2.46 0.49 9.59
C ASP A 166 1.06 0.90 9.11
N VAL A 167 0.37 -0.01 8.43
CA VAL A 167 -0.96 0.22 7.84
C VAL A 167 -1.86 -0.99 8.11
N ARG A 168 -3.12 -0.73 8.47
CA ARG A 168 -4.17 -1.75 8.46
C ARG A 168 -4.57 -2.06 7.01
N THR A 169 -4.40 -3.30 6.60
CA THR A 169 -4.81 -3.77 5.28
C THR A 169 -6.09 -4.58 5.40
N ASP A 170 -7.09 -4.23 4.59
CA ASP A 170 -8.32 -5.00 4.39
C ASP A 170 -8.02 -6.24 3.53
N LEU A 171 -8.41 -7.41 4.02
CA LEU A 171 -8.22 -8.72 3.39
C LEU A 171 -9.51 -9.22 2.70
N GLY A 172 -10.60 -8.45 2.77
CA GLY A 172 -11.93 -8.91 2.38
C GLY A 172 -12.61 -9.74 3.48
N ASP A 173 -13.90 -10.08 3.28
CA ASP A 173 -14.71 -10.83 4.25
C ASP A 173 -14.67 -10.26 5.69
N HIS A 174 -14.55 -8.93 5.80
CA HIS A 174 -14.41 -8.17 7.05
C HIS A 174 -13.12 -8.45 7.85
N TRP A 175 -12.15 -9.13 7.25
CA TRP A 175 -10.83 -9.36 7.84
C TRP A 175 -9.88 -8.22 7.55
N SER A 176 -9.00 -7.96 8.51
CA SER A 176 -7.89 -7.04 8.35
C SER A 176 -6.63 -7.54 9.03
N VAL A 177 -5.48 -7.05 8.59
CA VAL A 177 -4.17 -7.39 9.18
C VAL A 177 -3.22 -6.18 9.17
N LEU A 178 -2.21 -6.20 10.03
CA LEU A 178 -1.17 -5.17 10.03
C LEU A 178 -0.18 -5.52 8.93
N ARG A 179 -0.07 -4.65 7.93
CA ARG A 179 1.13 -4.60 7.11
C ARG A 179 2.12 -3.67 7.79
N THR A 180 3.21 -4.24 8.31
CA THR A 180 4.27 -3.42 8.93
C THR A 180 5.04 -2.63 7.89
N SER A 181 5.66 -1.52 8.32
CA SER A 181 6.50 -0.70 7.47
C SER A 181 7.60 -1.50 6.74
N GLY A 182 7.93 -1.05 5.53
CA GLY A 182 8.93 -1.67 4.67
C GLY A 182 8.45 -2.88 3.86
N LEU A 183 7.22 -3.37 4.08
CA LEU A 183 6.70 -4.52 3.33
C LEU A 183 5.95 -4.07 2.06
N THR A 184 6.31 -4.68 0.93
CA THR A 184 5.54 -4.66 -0.32
C THR A 184 4.30 -5.53 -0.14
N ALA A 185 3.15 -5.13 -0.67
CA ALA A 185 1.94 -5.95 -0.74
C ALA A 185 1.68 -6.48 -2.16
N SER A 186 1.25 -7.72 -2.27
CA SER A 186 0.72 -8.31 -3.50
C SER A 186 -0.35 -9.35 -3.16
N PHE A 187 -1.19 -9.68 -4.14
CA PHE A 187 -2.18 -10.74 -4.01
C PHE A 187 -1.94 -11.78 -5.10
N ALA A 188 -1.78 -13.04 -4.71
CA ALA A 188 -1.54 -14.16 -5.61
C ALA A 188 -2.17 -15.42 -5.04
N ASP A 189 -2.76 -16.26 -5.90
CA ASP A 189 -3.28 -17.58 -5.52
C ASP A 189 -4.24 -17.57 -4.31
N GLY A 190 -5.08 -16.52 -4.19
CA GLY A 190 -6.03 -16.39 -3.08
C GLY A 190 -5.42 -15.95 -1.76
N THR A 191 -4.17 -15.47 -1.77
CA THR A 191 -3.38 -15.14 -0.58
C THR A 191 -2.81 -13.72 -0.70
N ASP A 192 -2.95 -12.94 0.38
CA ASP A 192 -2.29 -11.65 0.53
C ASP A 192 -0.85 -11.85 1.00
N HIS A 193 0.10 -11.34 0.24
CA HIS A 193 1.52 -11.44 0.52
C HIS A 193 2.07 -10.07 0.93
N PHE A 194 2.81 -10.04 2.03
CA PHE A 194 3.58 -8.89 2.50
C PHE A 194 5.06 -9.27 2.58
N ALA A 195 5.94 -8.62 1.81
CA ALA A 195 7.33 -9.06 1.70
C ALA A 195 8.35 -7.92 1.71
N ALA A 196 9.48 -8.18 2.38
CA ALA A 196 10.75 -7.49 2.27
C ALA A 196 11.86 -8.51 1.94
N ALA A 197 13.11 -8.06 1.87
CA ALA A 197 14.23 -8.93 1.51
C ALA A 197 14.53 -10.03 2.55
N ASP A 198 14.28 -9.74 3.83
CA ASP A 198 14.65 -10.54 5.00
C ASP A 198 13.47 -11.24 5.68
N ARG A 199 12.23 -10.81 5.37
CA ARG A 199 11.01 -11.37 5.95
C ARG A 199 9.79 -11.26 5.04
N SER A 200 8.85 -12.16 5.24
CA SER A 200 7.56 -12.15 4.55
C SER A 200 6.44 -12.71 5.41
N ALA A 201 5.22 -12.29 5.12
CA ALA A 201 3.97 -12.83 5.65
C ALA A 201 3.03 -13.15 4.48
N ALA A 202 2.33 -14.27 4.55
CA ALA A 202 1.31 -14.69 3.61
C ALA A 202 0.04 -14.97 4.40
N VAL A 203 -1.08 -14.33 4.04
CA VAL A 203 -2.35 -14.43 4.76
C VAL A 203 -3.42 -14.99 3.84
N SER A 204 -4.09 -16.05 4.28
CA SER A 204 -5.20 -16.68 3.56
C SER A 204 -6.45 -16.72 4.42
N LEU A 205 -7.61 -16.62 3.78
CA LEU A 205 -8.91 -16.72 4.43
C LEU A 205 -9.55 -18.07 4.08
N THR A 206 -10.06 -18.75 5.09
CA THR A 206 -10.71 -20.06 4.96
C THR A 206 -12.09 -20.02 5.60
N ARG A 207 -13.09 -20.60 4.92
CA ARG A 207 -14.43 -20.79 5.47
C ARG A 207 -14.63 -22.26 5.84
N ASP A 208 -15.26 -22.47 6.98
CA ASP A 208 -15.68 -23.80 7.42
C ASP A 208 -16.80 -24.31 6.53
N ASP A 209 -16.68 -25.56 6.10
CA ASP A 209 -17.67 -26.27 5.29
C ASP A 209 -18.73 -26.96 6.15
N VAL A 210 -18.52 -27.04 7.47
CA VAL A 210 -19.46 -27.66 8.41
C VAL A 210 -20.19 -26.59 9.23
N PRO A 211 -21.50 -26.39 8.99
CA PRO A 211 -22.30 -25.43 9.75
C PRO A 211 -22.32 -25.74 11.25
N GLY A 212 -22.07 -24.71 12.06
CA GLY A 212 -22.18 -24.80 13.52
C GLY A 212 -21.04 -25.54 14.23
N ARG A 213 -19.98 -25.95 13.51
CA ARG A 213 -18.76 -26.49 14.13
C ARG A 213 -18.16 -25.43 15.08
N ALA A 214 -17.73 -25.87 16.26
CA ALA A 214 -17.10 -24.97 17.22
C ALA A 214 -15.75 -24.48 16.69
N PRO A 215 -15.33 -23.23 16.96
CA PRO A 215 -14.04 -22.71 16.50
C PRO A 215 -12.82 -23.57 16.89
N ALA A 216 -12.88 -24.23 18.05
CA ALA A 216 -11.82 -25.15 18.49
C ALA A 216 -11.74 -26.41 17.62
N ASP A 217 -12.87 -27.00 17.26
CA ASP A 217 -12.91 -28.19 16.40
C ASP A 217 -12.49 -27.82 14.97
N PHE A 218 -12.87 -26.63 14.48
CA PHE A 218 -12.43 -26.16 13.17
C PHE A 218 -10.92 -25.90 13.15
N LEU A 219 -10.37 -25.33 14.23
CA LEU A 219 -8.93 -25.21 14.39
C LEU A 219 -8.24 -26.58 14.31
N ASP A 220 -8.77 -27.61 14.96
CA ASP A 220 -8.19 -28.95 14.91
C ASP A 220 -8.18 -29.54 13.49
N VAL A 221 -9.20 -29.24 12.66
CA VAL A 221 -9.19 -29.56 11.23
C VAL A 221 -8.09 -28.81 10.48
N LEU A 222 -7.95 -27.50 10.71
CA LEU A 222 -6.91 -26.68 10.07
C LEU A 222 -5.49 -27.10 10.45
N LEU A 223 -5.32 -27.68 11.65
CA LEU A 223 -4.04 -28.19 12.15
C LEU A 223 -3.78 -29.66 11.78
N SER A 224 -4.68 -30.30 11.04
CA SER A 224 -4.50 -31.69 10.62
C SER A 224 -3.24 -31.83 9.76
N GLY A 225 -2.27 -32.61 10.26
CA GLY A 225 -0.97 -32.82 9.60
C GLY A 225 0.11 -31.79 9.96
N ALA A 226 -0.19 -30.83 10.85
CA ALA A 226 0.82 -29.93 11.39
C ALA A 226 1.87 -30.71 12.22
N PRO A 227 3.14 -30.27 12.23
CA PRO A 227 4.19 -30.92 13.00
C PRO A 227 3.92 -30.81 14.50
N ASP A 228 4.29 -31.85 15.26
CA ASP A 228 4.26 -31.78 16.72
C ASP A 228 5.38 -30.85 17.21
N THR A 229 5.00 -29.68 17.70
CA THR A 229 5.91 -28.65 18.20
C THR A 229 5.96 -28.66 19.72
N ARG A 230 7.14 -28.37 20.28
CA ARG A 230 7.36 -28.30 21.72
C ARG A 230 6.41 -27.26 22.33
N PRO A 231 5.96 -27.43 23.59
CA PRO A 231 5.10 -26.45 24.27
C PRO A 231 5.66 -25.01 24.27
N ALA A 232 6.98 -24.84 24.29
CA ALA A 232 7.64 -23.53 24.23
C ALA A 232 7.63 -22.88 22.84
N GLN A 233 7.22 -23.61 21.79
CA GLN A 233 7.20 -23.17 20.40
C GLN A 233 5.78 -23.04 19.85
N ARG A 234 4.79 -22.93 20.74
CA ARG A 234 3.39 -22.74 20.40
C ARG A 234 2.70 -21.79 21.36
N LEU A 235 1.69 -21.10 20.85
CA LEU A 235 0.83 -20.21 21.60
C LEU A 235 -0.62 -20.57 21.31
N ARG A 236 -1.46 -20.50 22.34
CA ARG A 236 -2.92 -20.62 22.21
C ARG A 236 -3.56 -19.54 23.07
N GLU A 237 -4.37 -18.70 22.45
CA GLU A 237 -5.04 -17.57 23.09
C GLU A 237 -6.55 -17.69 22.83
N PRO A 238 -7.42 -17.64 23.86
CA PRO A 238 -8.86 -17.57 23.64
C PRO A 238 -9.25 -16.22 23.05
N LEU A 239 -10.22 -16.21 22.14
CA LEU A 239 -10.93 -15.01 21.69
C LEU A 239 -12.40 -15.12 22.12
N GLY A 240 -13.10 -13.99 22.28
CA GLY A 240 -14.49 -13.97 22.78
C GLY A 240 -15.39 -15.03 22.13
N GLU A 241 -15.43 -15.07 20.80
CA GLU A 241 -16.15 -16.10 20.02
C GLU A 241 -15.20 -16.93 19.14
N GLY A 242 -13.98 -17.20 19.61
CA GLY A 242 -12.97 -17.83 18.76
C GLY A 242 -11.73 -18.33 19.48
N VAL A 243 -10.73 -18.71 18.68
CA VAL A 243 -9.43 -19.16 19.17
C VAL A 243 -8.32 -18.66 18.26
N ARG A 244 -7.22 -18.27 18.87
CA ARG A 244 -5.94 -18.00 18.22
C ARG A 244 -4.97 -19.12 18.57
N TYR A 245 -4.31 -19.64 17.55
CA TYR A 245 -3.24 -20.60 17.74
C TYR A 245 -2.06 -20.28 16.83
N ALA A 246 -0.86 -20.45 17.33
CA ALA A 246 0.35 -20.33 16.52
C ALA A 246 1.41 -21.31 16.95
N PHE A 247 2.31 -21.65 16.05
CA PHE A 247 3.54 -22.38 16.32
C PHE A 247 4.66 -21.89 15.39
N TRP A 248 5.90 -22.15 15.77
CA TRP A 248 7.05 -21.77 14.96
C TRP A 248 8.17 -22.80 15.03
N LEU A 249 8.97 -22.84 13.98
CA LEU A 249 10.07 -23.78 13.83
C LEU A 249 11.23 -23.12 13.07
N THR A 250 12.40 -23.73 13.20
CA THR A 250 13.60 -23.34 12.47
C THR A 250 14.06 -24.56 11.69
N PRO A 251 13.66 -24.71 10.41
CA PRO A 251 14.14 -25.79 9.56
C PRO A 251 15.67 -25.82 9.53
N GLN A 252 16.26 -27.01 9.50
CA GLN A 252 17.72 -27.18 9.41
C GLN A 252 18.24 -27.21 7.98
N ASP A 253 17.40 -26.97 6.97
CA ASP A 253 17.73 -27.20 5.57
C ASP A 253 18.08 -25.90 4.83
N HIS A 254 19.12 -25.94 4.00
CA HIS A 254 19.59 -24.89 3.07
C HIS A 254 20.69 -23.89 3.51
N GLY A 255 21.53 -24.19 4.50
CA GLY A 255 22.80 -23.46 4.71
C GLY A 255 22.68 -22.01 5.20
N ARG A 256 21.46 -21.46 5.30
CA ARG A 256 21.10 -20.26 6.07
C ARG A 256 19.90 -20.60 6.96
N PRO A 257 19.94 -20.26 8.26
CA PRO A 257 18.77 -20.45 9.12
C PRO A 257 17.63 -19.56 8.61
N ARG A 258 16.52 -20.17 8.23
CA ARG A 258 15.25 -19.48 8.00
C ARG A 258 14.32 -19.87 9.13
N HIS A 259 13.60 -18.91 9.68
CA HIS A 259 12.61 -19.16 10.72
C HIS A 259 11.22 -19.11 10.11
N GLU A 260 10.34 -19.98 10.58
CA GLU A 260 8.98 -20.09 10.09
C GLU A 260 7.99 -19.96 11.25
N PHE A 261 6.95 -19.15 11.04
CA PHE A 261 5.86 -18.96 11.98
C PHE A 261 4.53 -19.25 11.27
N TYR A 262 3.70 -20.06 11.91
CA TYR A 262 2.37 -20.44 11.43
C TYR A 262 1.36 -19.97 12.47
N GLY A 263 0.42 -19.13 12.06
CA GLY A 263 -0.63 -18.59 12.90
C GLY A 263 -2.00 -18.85 12.31
N MET A 264 -2.97 -19.12 13.16
CA MET A 264 -4.39 -19.29 12.82
C MET A 264 -5.22 -18.42 13.76
N VAL A 265 -6.24 -17.77 13.22
CA VAL A 265 -7.29 -17.08 13.97
C VAL A 265 -8.61 -17.63 13.48
N VAL A 266 -9.34 -18.33 14.35
CA VAL A 266 -10.64 -18.93 14.03
C VAL A 266 -11.72 -18.22 14.82
N VAL A 267 -12.75 -17.72 14.14
CA VAL A 267 -13.86 -16.98 14.75
C VAL A 267 -15.20 -17.55 14.29
N ALA A 268 -16.20 -17.47 15.16
CA ALA A 268 -17.56 -17.83 14.80
C ALA A 268 -18.21 -16.78 13.86
N PRO A 269 -19.17 -17.18 13.01
CA PRO A 269 -19.44 -18.55 12.60
C PRO A 269 -18.51 -18.97 11.43
N GLY A 270 -17.69 -20.00 11.66
CA GLY A 270 -17.05 -20.77 10.59
C GLY A 270 -16.12 -20.02 9.65
N THR A 271 -15.30 -19.08 10.14
CA THR A 271 -14.24 -18.47 9.33
C THR A 271 -12.92 -18.45 10.06
N ALA A 272 -11.83 -18.58 9.30
CA ALA A 272 -10.49 -18.49 9.81
C ALA A 272 -9.60 -17.63 8.91
N ALA A 273 -8.63 -16.96 9.53
CA ALA A 273 -7.49 -16.40 8.83
C ALA A 273 -6.24 -17.18 9.23
N GLY A 274 -5.54 -17.72 8.24
CA GLY A 274 -4.22 -18.33 8.38
C GLY A 274 -3.14 -17.33 8.01
N ILE A 275 -2.03 -17.32 8.73
CA ILE A 275 -0.84 -16.55 8.40
C ILE A 275 0.40 -17.43 8.47
N PHE A 276 1.22 -17.33 7.44
CA PHE A 276 2.53 -17.93 7.39
C PHE A 276 3.57 -16.82 7.26
N CYS A 277 4.50 -16.75 8.20
CA CYS A 277 5.63 -15.83 8.13
C CYS A 277 6.94 -16.57 7.96
N THR A 278 7.84 -15.98 7.19
CA THR A 278 9.24 -16.39 7.16
C THR A 278 10.15 -15.21 7.44
N TYR A 279 11.27 -15.44 8.12
CA TYR A 279 12.22 -14.39 8.49
C TYR A 279 13.62 -14.95 8.75
N GLU A 280 14.66 -14.15 8.53
CA GLU A 280 16.07 -14.55 8.74
C GLU A 280 16.55 -14.34 10.18
N ASP A 281 16.17 -13.24 10.85
CA ASP A 281 16.59 -12.94 12.22
C ASP A 281 15.65 -13.59 13.26
N PRO A 282 16.12 -14.45 14.18
CA PRO A 282 15.26 -15.04 15.21
C PRO A 282 14.50 -14.01 16.08
N ALA A 283 14.99 -12.77 16.20
CA ALA A 283 14.30 -11.69 16.89
C ALA A 283 12.97 -11.29 16.22
N ASP A 284 12.83 -11.52 14.91
CA ASP A 284 11.59 -11.26 14.15
C ASP A 284 10.45 -12.22 14.49
N LEU A 285 10.66 -13.20 15.38
CA LEU A 285 9.54 -13.90 16.02
C LEU A 285 8.56 -12.93 16.70
N ALA A 286 9.07 -11.87 17.33
CA ALA A 286 8.22 -10.84 17.94
C ALA A 286 7.39 -10.08 16.89
N TRP A 287 7.97 -9.82 15.72
CA TRP A 287 7.29 -9.23 14.57
C TRP A 287 6.20 -10.16 14.02
N ALA A 288 6.51 -11.44 13.79
CA ALA A 288 5.54 -12.42 13.29
C ALA A 288 4.35 -12.58 14.24
N GLN A 289 4.61 -12.66 15.54
CA GLN A 289 3.56 -12.69 16.56
C GLN A 289 2.73 -11.40 16.59
N ARG A 290 3.34 -10.22 16.39
CA ARG A 290 2.63 -8.94 16.32
C ARG A 290 1.67 -8.89 15.13
N ILE A 291 2.11 -9.28 13.93
CA ILE A 291 1.24 -9.30 12.75
C ILE A 291 0.10 -10.31 12.95
N TRP A 292 0.41 -11.52 13.39
CA TRP A 292 -0.62 -12.54 13.66
C TRP A 292 -1.64 -12.08 14.69
N ARG A 293 -1.22 -11.46 15.80
CA ARG A 293 -2.16 -10.91 16.79
C ARG A 293 -2.96 -9.73 16.28
N SER A 294 -2.56 -9.15 15.16
CA SER A 294 -3.29 -8.06 14.53
C SER A 294 -4.36 -8.55 13.56
N LEU A 295 -4.43 -9.85 13.25
CA LEU A 295 -5.51 -10.42 12.43
C LEU A 295 -6.83 -10.24 13.15
N ASP A 296 -7.69 -9.41 12.60
CA ASP A 296 -8.94 -9.06 13.23
C ASP A 296 -10.08 -9.16 12.22
N ARG A 297 -11.24 -9.62 12.69
CA ARG A 297 -12.47 -9.64 11.90
C ARG A 297 -13.43 -8.67 12.54
N VAL A 298 -13.69 -7.55 11.87
CA VAL A 298 -14.70 -6.60 12.34
C VAL A 298 -16.06 -7.25 12.10
N VAL A 299 -16.65 -7.83 13.14
CA VAL A 299 -18.06 -8.19 13.10
C VAL A 299 -18.82 -6.88 13.14
N ASN A 300 -19.33 -6.43 12.00
CA ASN A 300 -20.24 -5.30 11.97
C ASN A 300 -21.43 -5.63 12.89
N ASP A 301 -21.51 -4.99 14.05
CA ASP A 301 -22.77 -4.80 14.80
C ASP A 301 -23.68 -3.80 14.06
N ALA A 302 -23.80 -3.94 12.74
CA ALA A 302 -24.70 -3.16 11.91
C ALA A 302 -26.07 -3.86 11.86
N ALA A 303 -26.70 -3.95 13.02
CA ALA A 303 -28.15 -4.09 13.17
C ALA A 303 -28.54 -3.48 14.52
N ARG A 304 -28.55 -2.15 14.61
CA ARG A 304 -29.39 -1.37 15.53
C ARG A 304 -29.54 0.06 15.07
#